data_AF-A0A9E2CCS1-F1
#
_entry.id   AF-A0A9E2CCS1-F1
#
_cell.length_a   1.000
_cell.length_b   1.000
_cell.length_c   1.000
_cell.angle_alpha   90.00
_cell.angle_beta   90.00
_cell.angle_gamma   90.00
#
_symmetry.space_group_name_H-M   'P 1'
#
loop_
_entity.id
_entity.type
_entity.pdbx_description
1 polymer ?
#
loop_
_entity_poly.entity_id
_entity_poly.type
_entity_poly.pdbx_seq_one_letter_code
_entity_poly.pdbx_strand_id
1 'polypeptide(L)' 'MEKYKLNKKIIKVSSLEENDEKDYWRSRTTTDRLKAVEINRRIVYGYTHTSPRFQRFFEVAQFKKN' A
#
# COMPACT_ATOMS: atom_id res chain seq x y z
N MET A 1 21.98 -1.18 8.56
CA MET A 1 20.61 -0.62 8.70
C MET A 1 20.10 0.12 7.47
N GLU A 2 20.94 0.51 6.50
CA GLU A 2 20.53 1.14 5.23
C GLU A 2 19.60 0.30 4.32
N LYS A 3 19.67 -1.04 4.41
CA LYS A 3 18.98 -1.98 3.49
C LYS A 3 17.44 -1.87 3.49
N TYR A 4 16.83 -1.35 4.56
CA TYR A 4 15.37 -1.25 4.70
C TYR A 4 14.86 0.20 4.69
N LYS A 5 15.67 1.14 4.20
CA LYS A 5 15.25 2.55 4.12
C LYS A 5 14.16 2.71 3.07
N LEU A 6 12.96 3.07 3.52
CA LEU A 6 11.82 3.32 2.65
C LEU A 6 12.14 4.47 1.68
N ASN A 7 12.02 4.23 0.38
CA ASN A 7 12.07 5.29 -0.61
C ASN A 7 10.79 6.12 -0.50
N LYS A 8 10.87 7.31 0.10
CA LYS A 8 9.70 8.19 0.26
C LYS A 8 9.29 8.89 -1.04
N LYS A 9 10.15 8.91 -2.06
CA LYS A 9 9.86 9.57 -3.35
C LYS A 9 8.78 8.87 -4.17
N ILE A 10 8.49 7.60 -3.87
CA ILE A 10 7.44 6.83 -4.53
C ILE A 10 6.08 6.94 -3.82
N ILE A 11 6.01 7.66 -2.70
CA ILE A 11 4.77 7.87 -1.95
C ILE A 11 4.12 9.15 -2.47
N LYS A 12 2.87 9.05 -2.94
CA LYS A 12 2.04 10.18 -3.34
C LYS A 12 0.89 10.30 -2.34
N VAL A 13 0.69 11.51 -1.81
CA VAL A 13 -0.48 11.84 -0.97
C VAL A 13 -1.48 12.56 -1.85
N SER A 14 -2.69 12.02 -1.98
CA SER A 14 -3.79 12.59 -2.77
C SER A 14 -5.01 12.88 -1.89
N SER A 15 -5.95 13.66 -2.43
CA SER A 15 -7.26 13.85 -1.80
C SER A 15 -8.07 12.54 -1.83
N LEU A 16 -9.00 12.36 -0.89
CA LEU A 16 -9.91 11.21 -0.87
C LEU A 16 -10.81 11.16 -2.13
N GLU A 17 -11.12 12.32 -2.69
CA GLU A 17 -11.91 12.48 -3.91
C GLU A 17 -11.11 12.13 -5.19
N GLU A 18 -9.77 12.09 -5.09
CA GLU A 18 -8.88 11.74 -6.19
C GLU A 18 -8.53 10.24 -6.13
N ASN A 19 -9.23 9.42 -6.92
CA ASN A 19 -8.96 7.99 -7.02
C ASN A 19 -8.23 7.66 -8.34
N ASP A 20 -6.92 7.38 -8.26
CA ASP A 20 -6.09 6.91 -9.37
C ASP A 20 -5.95 5.37 -9.43
N GLU A 21 -6.63 4.63 -8.55
CA GLU A 21 -6.55 3.16 -8.49
C GLU A 21 -7.04 2.52 -9.79
N LYS A 22 -8.14 3.03 -10.36
CA LYS A 22 -8.70 2.47 -11.61
C LYS A 22 -7.71 2.58 -12.76
N ASP A 23 -7.08 3.73 -12.92
CA ASP A 23 -6.12 3.98 -13.99
C ASP A 23 -4.84 3.19 -13.77
N TYR A 24 -4.40 3.06 -12.51
CA TYR A 24 -3.32 2.15 -12.14
C TYR A 24 -3.61 0.71 -12.57
N TRP A 25 -4.76 0.15 -12.22
CA TRP A 25 -5.09 -1.24 -12.57
C TRP A 25 -5.28 -1.45 -14.07
N ARG A 26 -5.78 -0.45 -14.79
CA ARG A 26 -5.89 -0.47 -16.26
C ARG A 26 -4.52 -0.52 -16.94
N SER A 27 -3.52 0.15 -16.39
CA SER A 27 -2.14 0.11 -16.91
C SER A 27 -1.44 -1.24 -16.73
N ARG A 28 -1.96 -2.15 -15.90
CA ARG A 28 -1.37 -3.47 -15.64
C ARG A 28 -1.86 -4.53 -16.60
N THR A 29 -1.04 -5.54 -16.85
CA THR A 29 -1.46 -6.70 -17.65
C THR A 29 -2.55 -7.49 -16.92
N THR A 30 -3.36 -8.25 -17.66
CA THR A 30 -4.38 -9.13 -17.08
C THR A 30 -3.77 -10.11 -16.08
N THR A 31 -2.60 -10.67 -16.40
CA THR A 31 -1.88 -11.61 -15.53
C THR A 31 -1.47 -10.97 -14.21
N ASP A 32 -0.99 -9.72 -14.23
CA ASP A 32 -0.61 -9.01 -13.00
C ASP A 32 -1.80 -8.74 -12.09
N ARG A 33 -2.96 -8.40 -12.68
CA ARG A 33 -4.21 -8.23 -11.94
C ARG A 33 -4.65 -9.53 -11.27
N LEU A 34 -4.60 -10.65 -12.00
CA LEU A 34 -4.94 -11.98 -11.44
C LEU A 34 -3.99 -12.38 -10.30
N LYS A 35 -2.69 -12.13 -10.45
CA LYS A 35 -1.71 -12.35 -9.37
C LYS A 35 -2.02 -11.52 -8.13
N ALA A 36 -2.36 -10.24 -8.31
CA ALA A 36 -2.72 -9.37 -7.19
C ALA A 36 -3.98 -9.87 -6.44
N VAL A 37 -4.99 -10.36 -7.17
CA VAL A 37 -6.19 -10.97 -6.58
C VAL A 37 -5.85 -12.24 -5.81
N GLU A 38 -5.00 -13.11 -6.35
CA GLU A 38 -4.57 -14.34 -5.66
C GLU A 38 -3.77 -14.04 -4.39
N ILE A 39 -2.91 -13.02 -4.41
CA ILE A 39 -2.20 -12.54 -3.22
C ILE A 39 -3.21 -12.08 -2.17
N ASN A 40 -4.19 -11.26 -2.55
CA ASN A 40 -5.22 -10.79 -1.64
C ASN A 40 -6.04 -11.95 -1.05
N ARG A 41 -6.45 -12.91 -1.89
CA ARG A 41 -7.15 -14.13 -1.48
C ARG A 41 -6.36 -14.91 -0.43
N ARG A 42 -5.05 -15.10 -0.64
CA ARG A 42 -4.18 -15.82 0.31
C ARG A 42 -4.06 -15.10 1.65
N ILE A 43 -3.95 -13.78 1.63
CA ILE A 43 -3.90 -12.93 2.83
C ILE A 43 -5.20 -13.03 3.62
N VAL A 44 -6.35 -12.85 2.95
CA VAL A 44 -7.66 -12.83 3.60
C VAL A 44 -8.00 -14.18 4.24
N TYR A 45 -7.67 -15.29 3.58
CA TYR A 45 -7.92 -16.63 4.11
C TYR A 45 -6.79 -17.18 5.00
N GLY A 46 -5.75 -16.39 5.29
CA GLY A 46 -4.70 -16.79 6.24
C GLY A 46 -3.78 -17.91 5.75
N TYR A 47 -3.70 -18.16 4.44
CA TYR A 47 -2.77 -19.13 3.86
C TYR A 47 -1.29 -18.71 4.02
N THR A 48 -1.06 -17.41 4.15
CA THR A 48 0.25 -16.84 4.46
C THR A 48 0.27 -16.39 5.92
N HIS A 49 1.42 -16.52 6.61
CA HIS A 49 1.71 -15.79 7.86
C HIS A 49 1.68 -14.30 7.54
N THR A 50 0.49 -13.75 7.46
CA THR A 50 0.30 -12.33 7.29
C THR A 50 0.67 -11.74 8.64
N SER A 51 1.74 -10.95 8.69
CA SER A 51 1.97 -10.06 9.81
C SER A 51 0.63 -9.39 10.15
N PRO A 52 0.26 -9.25 11.44
CA PRO A 52 -0.94 -8.51 11.82
C PRO A 52 -1.02 -7.26 10.95
N ARG A 53 -2.19 -7.02 10.30
CA ARG A 53 -2.38 -5.85 9.45
C ARG A 53 -1.81 -4.64 10.20
N PHE A 54 -0.96 -3.84 9.53
CA PHE A 54 -0.46 -2.58 10.09
C PHE A 54 -1.65 -1.62 10.26
N GLN A 55 -2.44 -1.85 11.30
CA GLN A 55 -3.73 -1.22 11.43
C GLN A 55 -3.57 0.23 11.93
N ARG A 56 -2.41 0.56 12.52
CA ARG A 56 -2.11 1.87 13.13
C ARG A 56 -0.60 2.12 13.16
N PHE A 57 0.01 2.56 12.06
CA PHE A 57 1.40 3.05 12.07
C PHE A 57 1.48 4.58 12.04
N PHE A 58 0.47 5.25 11.47
CA PHE A 58 0.46 6.69 11.39
C PHE A 58 -0.12 7.28 12.70
N GLU A 59 0.72 8.03 13.41
CA GLU A 59 0.30 8.94 14.47
C GLU A 59 0.13 10.35 13.92
N VAL A 60 -0.80 11.12 14.49
CA VAL A 60 -0.92 12.55 14.20
C VAL A 60 0.09 13.29 15.09
N ALA A 61 1.23 13.65 14.51
CA ALA A 61 2.25 14.45 15.20
C ALA A 61 1.92 15.95 15.08
N GLN A 62 2.10 16.71 16.17
CA GLN A 62 1.99 18.17 16.11
C GLN A 62 3.16 18.75 15.31
N PHE A 63 2.84 19.56 14.29
CA PHE A 63 3.85 20.28 13.52
C PHE A 63 4.37 21.46 14.35
N LYS A 64 5.62 21.37 14.82
CA LYS A 64 6.28 22.47 15.53
C LYS A 64 6.74 23.53 14.51
N LYS A 65 6.01 24.64 14.42
CA LYS A 65 6.48 25.84 13.72
C LYS A 65 7.58 26.49 14.55
N ASN A 66 8.73 26.76 13.93
CA ASN A 66 9.70 27.72 14.43
C ASN A 66 9.25 29.13 14.06
#